data_AF-A0A2A9P2T4-F1
#
_entry.id   AF-A0A2A9P2T4-F1
#
_cell.length_a   1.000
_cell.length_b   1.000
_cell.length_c   1.000
_cell.angle_alpha   90.00
_cell.angle_beta   90.00
_cell.angle_gamma   90.00
#
_symmetry.space_group_name_H-M   'P 1'
#
loop_
_entity.id
_entity.type
_entity.pdbx_description
1 polymer ?
#
loop_
_entity_poly.entity_id
_entity_poly.type
_entity_poly.pdbx_seq_one_letter_code
_entity_poly.pdbx_strand_id
1 'polypeptide(L)'
;MPASSPQHTPRTRPSRQRTAPTRRGRRNVARLIRSPKSPLAQADLRAILANPLAWTALDASSRAEILALFPDDKHILEANTTEARPAFQSLMSDDSFRYHCATYTANLALGRHDEEWLSDAWAAHERRKAGDFDEYLSNKFVEEWMLDGSEPQTPA
;
A
#
# COMPACT_ATOMS: atom_id res chain seq x y z
N MET A 1 16.18 46.75 -66.61
CA MET A 1 15.44 45.47 -66.59
C MET A 1 16.24 44.47 -65.75
N PRO A 2 15.64 43.77 -64.79
CA PRO A 2 16.30 43.34 -63.55
C PRO A 2 16.78 41.87 -63.53
N ALA A 3 17.83 41.66 -62.71
CA ALA A 3 18.21 40.53 -61.84
C ALA A 3 18.13 39.06 -62.32
N SER A 4 19.24 38.34 -62.16
CA SER A 4 19.23 36.89 -61.96
C SER A 4 20.30 36.50 -60.93
N SER A 5 19.85 36.25 -59.70
CA SER A 5 20.62 35.62 -58.63
C SER A 5 20.52 34.09 -58.76
N PRO A 6 21.59 33.32 -58.47
CA PRO A 6 21.52 31.87 -58.50
C PRO A 6 20.77 31.34 -57.26
N GLN A 7 19.86 30.40 -57.50
CA GLN A 7 19.04 29.77 -56.46
C GLN A 7 19.87 28.78 -55.63
N HIS A 8 19.86 28.98 -54.32
CA HIS A 8 20.36 28.04 -53.32
C HIS A 8 19.24 27.01 -53.04
N THR A 9 19.45 25.73 -53.36
CA THR A 9 18.53 24.68 -52.91
C THR A 9 18.91 24.24 -51.49
N PRO A 10 18.00 24.29 -50.49
CA PRO A 10 18.30 23.76 -49.17
C PRO A 10 18.25 22.23 -49.18
N ARG A 11 19.34 21.62 -48.69
CA ARG A 11 19.51 20.18 -48.48
C ARG A 11 18.62 19.73 -47.32
N THR A 12 17.52 19.05 -47.63
CA THR A 12 16.62 18.43 -46.63
C THR A 12 17.37 17.38 -45.82
N ARG A 13 17.55 17.61 -44.52
CA ARG A 13 18.08 16.60 -43.59
C ARG A 13 16.97 15.58 -43.30
N PRO A 14 17.24 14.27 -43.35
CA PRO A 14 16.22 13.28 -43.01
C PRO A 14 15.85 13.42 -41.53
N SER A 15 14.57 13.67 -41.28
CA SER A 15 13.98 13.71 -39.94
C SER A 15 14.12 12.33 -39.31
N ARG A 16 14.82 12.26 -38.16
CA ARG A 16 14.97 11.05 -37.35
C ARG A 16 13.59 10.67 -36.83
N GLN A 17 12.94 9.72 -37.51
CA GLN A 17 11.66 9.16 -37.06
C GLN A 17 11.87 8.56 -35.67
N ARG A 18 11.30 9.20 -34.64
CA ARG A 18 11.20 8.63 -33.30
C ARG A 18 10.16 7.50 -33.38
N THR A 19 10.63 6.27 -33.29
CA THR A 19 9.77 5.10 -33.08
C THR A 19 8.90 5.34 -31.86
N ALA A 20 7.59 5.24 -32.03
CA ALA A 20 6.63 5.38 -30.94
C ALA A 20 6.95 4.36 -29.83
N PRO A 21 6.94 4.75 -28.54
CA PRO A 21 7.25 3.82 -27.47
C PRO A 21 6.19 2.73 -27.44
N THR A 22 6.62 1.48 -27.66
CA THR A 22 5.81 0.27 -27.52
C THR A 22 5.11 0.26 -26.16
N ARG A 23 3.80 0.01 -26.16
CA ARG A 23 2.94 -0.11 -24.98
C ARG A 23 3.66 -0.91 -23.90
N ARG A 24 4.01 -0.22 -22.80
CA ARG A 24 4.66 -0.80 -21.62
C ARG A 24 3.83 -2.01 -21.19
N GLY A 25 4.44 -3.20 -21.22
CA GLY A 25 3.77 -4.45 -20.84
C GLY A 25 3.12 -4.32 -19.47
N ARG A 26 1.95 -4.95 -19.30
CA ARG A 26 1.24 -5.08 -18.01
C ARG A 26 2.28 -5.31 -16.92
N ARG A 27 2.54 -4.29 -16.10
CA ARG A 27 3.44 -4.44 -14.95
C ARG A 27 2.88 -5.60 -14.13
N ASN A 28 3.74 -6.56 -13.80
CA ASN A 28 3.34 -7.71 -13.01
C ASN A 28 2.86 -7.20 -11.64
N VAL A 29 1.53 -7.21 -11.44
CA VAL A 29 0.86 -6.60 -10.28
C VAL A 29 1.35 -7.23 -8.97
N ALA A 30 1.57 -8.55 -8.96
CA ALA A 30 2.11 -9.25 -7.81
C ALA A 30 3.51 -8.73 -7.43
N ARG A 31 4.38 -8.46 -8.42
CA ARG A 31 5.68 -7.83 -8.15
C ARG A 31 5.55 -6.38 -7.68
N LEU A 32 4.52 -5.64 -8.10
CA LEU A 32 4.32 -4.26 -7.64
C LEU A 32 3.97 -4.17 -6.16
N ILE A 33 3.21 -5.13 -5.62
CA ILE A 33 2.74 -5.11 -4.23
C ILE A 33 3.63 -5.92 -3.28
N ARG A 34 4.55 -6.74 -3.80
CA ARG A 34 5.45 -7.57 -2.99
C ARG A 34 6.91 -7.10 -3.03
N SER A 35 7.37 -6.60 -4.17
CA SER A 35 8.79 -6.30 -4.35
C SER A 35 9.19 -5.03 -3.58
N PRO A 36 10.29 -5.05 -2.80
CA PRO A 36 10.83 -3.86 -2.16
C PRO A 36 11.39 -2.83 -3.16
N LYS A 37 11.70 -3.27 -4.39
CA LYS A 37 12.15 -2.41 -5.50
C LYS A 37 10.98 -1.85 -6.32
N SER A 38 9.75 -2.10 -5.89
CA SER A 38 8.57 -1.57 -6.57
C SER A 38 8.55 -0.05 -6.48
N PRO A 39 8.17 0.67 -7.56
CA PRO A 39 7.93 2.11 -7.49
C PRO A 39 6.82 2.48 -6.48
N LEU A 40 6.01 1.51 -6.05
CA LEU A 40 4.99 1.69 -5.02
C LEU A 40 5.59 1.98 -3.64
N ALA A 41 6.81 1.49 -3.36
CA ALA A 41 7.48 1.71 -2.08
C ALA A 41 7.92 3.17 -1.86
N GLN A 42 8.14 3.92 -2.96
CA GLN A 42 8.55 5.32 -2.93
C GLN A 42 7.42 6.30 -3.28
N ALA A 43 6.28 5.79 -3.74
CA ALA A 43 5.15 6.62 -4.15
C ALA A 43 4.29 7.02 -2.94
N ASP A 44 3.63 8.17 -3.04
CA ASP A 44 2.63 8.59 -2.07
C ASP A 44 1.33 7.80 -2.28
N LEU A 45 1.22 6.66 -1.60
CA LEU A 45 0.04 5.79 -1.63
C LEU A 45 -1.23 6.53 -1.23
N ARG A 46 -1.15 7.44 -0.26
CA ARG A 46 -2.31 8.19 0.23
C ARG A 46 -2.87 9.05 -0.90
N ALA A 47 -2.02 9.79 -1.61
CA ALA A 47 -2.45 10.61 -2.74
C ALA A 47 -3.00 9.77 -3.91
N ILE A 48 -2.44 8.58 -4.15
CA ILE A 48 -2.91 7.67 -5.20
C ILE A 48 -4.31 7.13 -4.88
N LEU A 49 -4.51 6.62 -3.67
CA LEU A 49 -5.77 5.99 -3.26
C LEU A 49 -6.89 7.02 -3.04
N ALA A 50 -6.56 8.25 -2.63
CA ALA A 50 -7.53 9.32 -2.49
C ALA A 50 -7.89 10.01 -3.81
N ASN A 51 -7.33 9.58 -4.94
CA ASN A 51 -7.63 10.15 -6.24
C ASN A 51 -8.97 9.62 -6.77
N PRO A 52 -9.94 10.49 -7.13
CA PRO A 52 -11.20 10.05 -7.72
C PRO A 52 -11.03 9.19 -8.98
N LEU A 53 -9.95 9.40 -9.75
CA LEU A 53 -9.64 8.59 -10.93
C LEU A 53 -9.28 7.14 -10.58
N ALA A 54 -8.71 6.91 -9.40
CA ALA A 54 -8.44 5.55 -8.94
C ALA A 54 -9.76 4.80 -8.66
N TRP A 55 -10.78 5.51 -8.19
CA TRP A 55 -12.11 4.96 -7.92
C TRP A 55 -12.90 4.68 -9.20
N THR A 56 -12.88 5.59 -10.17
CA THR A 56 -13.63 5.42 -11.44
C THR A 56 -13.00 4.39 -12.37
N ALA A 57 -11.73 4.03 -12.16
CA ALA A 57 -11.05 2.98 -12.91
C ALA A 57 -11.47 1.55 -12.48
N LEU A 58 -12.18 1.40 -11.36
CA LEU A 58 -12.60 0.12 -10.80
C LEU A 58 -13.99 -0.30 -11.32
N ASP A 59 -14.16 -1.60 -11.55
CA ASP A 59 -15.45 -2.23 -11.80
C ASP A 59 -16.35 -2.19 -10.55
N ALA A 60 -17.64 -2.46 -10.74
CA ALA A 60 -18.62 -2.40 -9.65
C ALA A 60 -18.35 -3.45 -8.56
N SER A 61 -17.90 -4.66 -8.92
CA SER A 61 -17.52 -5.71 -7.96
C SER A 61 -16.33 -5.28 -7.10
N SER A 62 -15.23 -4.82 -7.71
CA SER A 62 -14.07 -4.35 -6.94
C SER A 62 -14.41 -3.19 -6.01
N ARG A 63 -15.30 -2.28 -6.44
CA ARG A 63 -15.78 -1.19 -5.58
C ARG A 63 -16.57 -1.71 -4.38
N ALA A 64 -17.46 -2.67 -4.57
CA ALA A 64 -18.22 -3.29 -3.49
C ALA A 64 -17.31 -4.03 -2.48
N GLU A 65 -16.31 -4.76 -2.98
CA GLU A 65 -15.30 -5.41 -2.13
C GLU A 65 -14.52 -4.40 -1.30
N ILE A 66 -14.05 -3.31 -1.91
CA ILE A 66 -13.32 -2.27 -1.19
C ILE A 66 -14.21 -1.62 -0.12
N LEU A 67 -15.48 -1.33 -0.42
CA LEU A 67 -16.40 -0.76 0.57
C LEU A 67 -16.64 -1.72 1.75
N ALA A 68 -16.73 -3.02 1.50
CA ALA A 68 -16.89 -4.02 2.55
C ALA A 68 -15.66 -4.18 3.46
N LEU A 69 -14.47 -3.73 3.03
CA LEU A 69 -13.25 -3.73 3.83
C LEU A 69 -13.12 -2.52 4.77
N PHE A 70 -13.98 -1.50 4.62
CA PHE A 70 -13.97 -0.37 5.55
C PHE A 70 -14.50 -0.82 6.93
N PRO A 71 -13.83 -0.44 8.03
CA PRO A 71 -14.26 -0.81 9.37
C PRO A 71 -15.54 -0.07 9.80
N ASP A 72 -15.75 1.15 9.29
CA ASP A 72 -16.84 2.06 9.64
C ASP A 72 -17.42 2.73 8.37
N ASP A 73 -18.74 2.93 8.36
CA ASP A 73 -19.46 3.66 7.28
C ASP A 73 -19.18 5.18 7.27
N LYS A 74 -18.49 5.70 8.30
CA LYS A 74 -18.21 7.14 8.46
C LYS A 74 -17.42 7.74 7.30
N HIS A 75 -16.62 6.92 6.63
CA HIS A 75 -15.81 7.34 5.48
C HIS A 75 -16.43 6.97 4.14
N ILE A 76 -17.71 6.58 4.12
CA ILE A 76 -18.47 6.24 2.91
C ILE A 76 -19.53 7.31 2.68
N LEU A 77 -19.46 7.99 1.54
CA LEU A 77 -20.54 8.84 1.06
C LEU A 77 -21.62 7.96 0.42
N GLU A 78 -22.87 8.30 0.68
CA GLU A 78 -24.03 7.61 0.09
C GLU A 78 -24.01 6.09 0.39
N ALA A 79 -23.67 5.73 1.62
CA ALA A 79 -23.65 4.35 2.10
C ALA A 79 -24.99 3.65 1.79
N ASN A 80 -24.92 2.38 1.38
CA ASN A 80 -26.05 1.54 0.95
C ASN A 80 -26.72 1.94 -0.38
N THR A 81 -26.10 2.80 -1.17
CA THR A 81 -26.55 3.11 -2.54
C THR A 81 -25.62 2.51 -3.60
N THR A 82 -26.08 2.46 -4.85
CA THR A 82 -25.25 2.05 -6.01
C THR A 82 -24.12 3.03 -6.31
N GLU A 83 -24.20 4.27 -5.81
CA GLU A 83 -23.21 5.34 -5.99
C GLU A 83 -22.27 5.48 -4.78
N ALA A 84 -22.30 4.51 -3.86
CA ALA A 84 -21.46 4.49 -2.67
C ALA A 84 -19.98 4.66 -3.05
N ARG A 85 -19.32 5.61 -2.38
CA ARG A 85 -17.92 5.96 -2.65
C ARG A 85 -17.21 6.43 -1.40
N PRO A 86 -15.87 6.24 -1.29
CA PRO A 86 -15.11 6.79 -0.19
C PRO A 86 -15.18 8.32 -0.16
N ALA A 87 -15.34 8.87 1.04
CA ALA A 87 -15.25 10.31 1.31
C ALA A 87 -13.78 10.75 1.26
N PHE A 88 -13.21 10.95 0.06
CA PHE A 88 -11.77 11.19 -0.12
C PHE A 88 -11.19 12.32 0.76
N GLN A 89 -11.94 13.40 0.98
CA GLN A 89 -11.50 14.51 1.85
C GLN A 89 -11.39 14.10 3.32
N SER A 90 -12.36 13.33 3.81
CA SER A 90 -12.36 12.78 5.17
C SER A 90 -11.26 11.73 5.31
N LEU A 91 -11.13 10.83 4.34
CA LEU A 91 -10.12 9.78 4.31
C LEU A 91 -8.69 10.35 4.31
N MET A 92 -8.45 11.45 3.59
CA MET A 92 -7.16 12.15 3.59
C MET A 92 -6.81 12.78 4.93
N SER A 93 -7.81 13.12 5.74
CA SER A 93 -7.63 13.75 7.05
C SER A 93 -7.55 12.75 8.19
N ASP A 94 -7.88 11.47 7.96
CA ASP A 94 -7.86 10.44 8.98
C ASP A 94 -6.43 9.97 9.30
N ASP A 95 -6.09 9.96 10.59
CA ASP A 95 -4.76 9.60 11.06
C ASP A 95 -4.50 8.10 10.93
N SER A 96 -5.53 7.26 11.07
CA SER A 96 -5.40 5.81 10.91
C SER A 96 -5.04 5.47 9.47
N PHE A 97 -5.75 6.03 8.49
CA PHE A 97 -5.47 5.85 7.07
C PHE A 97 -4.06 6.31 6.69
N ARG A 98 -3.62 7.47 7.20
CA ARG A 98 -2.26 7.99 7.01
C ARG A 98 -1.21 7.03 7.56
N TYR A 99 -1.43 6.54 8.78
CA TYR A 99 -0.55 5.59 9.43
C TYR A 99 -0.46 4.28 8.65
N HIS A 100 -1.59 3.74 8.19
CA HIS A 100 -1.62 2.50 7.41
C HIS A 100 -0.90 2.66 6.07
N CYS A 101 -1.09 3.77 5.35
CA CYS A 101 -0.38 4.04 4.10
C CYS A 101 1.15 4.09 4.32
N ALA A 102 1.61 4.83 5.34
CA ALA A 102 3.03 4.95 5.65
C ALA A 102 3.64 3.64 6.14
N THR A 103 2.91 2.89 6.98
CA THR A 103 3.34 1.58 7.48
C THR A 103 3.46 0.59 6.34
N TYR A 104 2.51 0.59 5.41
CA TYR A 104 2.54 -0.29 4.25
C TYR A 104 3.71 0.02 3.32
N THR A 105 3.97 1.29 2.96
CA THR A 105 5.13 1.64 2.13
C THR A 105 6.45 1.28 2.81
N ALA A 106 6.57 1.55 4.12
CA ALA A 106 7.75 1.18 4.90
C ALA A 106 7.96 -0.34 4.94
N ASN A 107 6.90 -1.12 5.20
CA ASN A 107 6.97 -2.58 5.20
C ASN A 107 7.32 -3.14 3.82
N LEU A 108 6.76 -2.57 2.76
CA LEU A 108 7.11 -2.95 1.39
C LEU A 108 8.59 -2.66 1.10
N ALA A 109 9.10 -1.47 1.46
CA ALA A 109 10.51 -1.12 1.27
C ALA A 109 11.47 -2.04 2.05
N LEU A 110 11.03 -2.53 3.23
CA LEU A 110 11.78 -3.47 4.06
C LEU A 110 11.66 -4.94 3.60
N GLY A 111 10.93 -5.25 2.52
CA GLY A 111 10.75 -6.63 2.05
C GLY A 111 9.79 -7.47 2.91
N ARG A 112 9.04 -6.84 3.82
CA ARG A 112 8.06 -7.51 4.71
C ARG A 112 6.76 -7.94 3.99
N HIS A 113 6.81 -8.04 2.68
CA HIS A 113 5.75 -8.56 1.81
C HIS A 113 6.30 -9.59 0.82
N ASP A 114 7.56 -10.03 0.99
CA ASP A 114 8.12 -11.15 0.25
C ASP A 114 7.42 -12.46 0.66
N GLU A 115 7.44 -13.46 -0.21
CA GLU A 115 6.66 -14.70 -0.06
C GLU A 115 7.03 -15.48 1.21
N GLU A 116 8.32 -15.57 1.52
CA GLU A 116 8.81 -16.20 2.75
C GLU A 116 8.30 -15.47 3.99
N TRP A 117 8.37 -14.13 3.99
CA TRP A 117 7.87 -13.32 5.10
C TRP A 117 6.37 -13.53 5.34
N LEU A 118 5.58 -13.60 4.27
CA LEU A 118 4.15 -13.89 4.37
C LEU A 118 3.91 -15.29 4.92
N SER A 119 4.63 -16.30 4.44
CA SER A 119 4.55 -17.68 4.95
C SER A 119 4.84 -17.74 6.45
N ASP A 120 5.93 -17.12 6.89
CA ASP A 120 6.32 -17.08 8.30
C ASP A 120 5.29 -16.33 9.15
N ALA A 121 4.73 -15.23 8.65
CA ALA A 121 3.70 -14.48 9.34
C ALA A 121 2.43 -15.32 9.56
N TRP A 122 2.00 -16.08 8.54
CA TRP A 122 0.86 -17.00 8.67
C TRP A 122 1.16 -18.15 9.63
N ALA A 123 2.34 -18.78 9.54
CA ALA A 123 2.74 -19.84 10.46
C ALA A 123 2.78 -19.34 11.91
N ALA A 124 3.31 -18.13 12.14
CA ALA A 124 3.32 -17.51 13.46
C ALA A 124 1.90 -17.15 13.94
N HIS A 125 1.00 -16.74 13.04
CA HIS A 125 -0.40 -16.49 13.39
C HIS A 125 -1.11 -17.78 13.83
N GLU A 126 -0.94 -18.88 13.08
CA GLU A 126 -1.55 -20.17 13.44
C GLU A 126 -0.99 -20.72 14.76
N ARG A 127 0.32 -20.60 15.02
CA ARG A 127 0.90 -20.99 16.33
C ARG A 127 0.34 -20.18 17.49
N ARG A 128 0.12 -18.86 17.30
CA ARG A 128 -0.53 -18.03 18.33
C ARG A 128 -1.97 -18.46 18.56
N LYS A 129 -2.70 -18.76 17.49
CA LYS A 129 -4.08 -19.24 17.59
C LYS A 129 -4.18 -20.62 18.25
N ALA A 130 -3.16 -21.47 18.06
CA ALA A 130 -3.06 -22.78 18.71
C ALA A 130 -2.75 -22.70 20.21
N GLY A 131 -2.41 -21.52 20.74
CA GLY A 131 -2.10 -21.33 22.15
C GLY A 131 -0.70 -21.80 22.54
N ASP A 132 0.19 -22.07 21.57
CA ASP A 132 1.55 -22.58 21.80
C ASP A 132 2.40 -21.66 22.71
N PHE A 133 2.02 -20.39 22.81
CA PHE A 133 2.70 -19.37 23.62
C PHE A 133 1.94 -18.98 24.90
N ASP A 134 0.75 -19.51 25.13
CA ASP A 134 -0.11 -19.06 26.24
C ASP A 134 0.51 -19.41 27.60
N GLU A 135 1.07 -20.62 27.73
CA GLU A 135 1.77 -21.06 28.95
C GLU A 135 3.05 -20.24 29.22
N TYR A 136 3.81 -19.94 28.16
CA TYR A 136 4.99 -19.07 28.28
C TYR A 136 4.60 -17.66 28.73
N LEU A 137 3.53 -17.10 28.16
CA LEU A 137 3.04 -15.77 28.52
C LEU A 137 2.46 -15.74 29.94
N SER A 138 1.76 -16.79 30.38
CA SER A 138 1.25 -16.88 31.76
C SER A 138 2.39 -16.96 32.77
N ASN A 139 3.41 -17.79 32.50
CA ASN A 139 4.56 -17.93 33.39
C ASN A 139 5.37 -16.63 33.47
N LYS A 140 5.64 -16.00 32.31
CA LYS A 140 6.32 -14.71 32.25
C LYS A 140 5.55 -13.61 32.99
N PHE A 141 4.22 -13.60 32.89
CA PHE A 141 3.39 -12.65 33.61
C PHE A 141 3.49 -12.84 35.13
N VAL A 142 3.42 -14.08 35.62
CA VAL A 142 3.59 -14.39 37.05
C VAL A 142 4.99 -13.98 37.54
N GLU A 143 6.03 -14.27 36.77
CA GLU A 143 7.41 -13.90 37.09
C GLU A 143 7.64 -12.40 37.16
N GLU A 144 7.18 -11.65 36.16
CA GLU A 144 7.45 -10.21 36.07
C GLU A 144 6.50 -9.36 36.91
N TRP A 145 5.28 -9.84 37.21
CA TRP A 145 4.23 -9.01 37.83
C TRP A 145 3.72 -9.53 39.19
N MET A 146 3.95 -10.80 39.55
CA MET A 146 3.45 -11.38 40.80
C MET A 146 4.53 -11.79 41.80
N LEU A 147 5.80 -11.84 41.40
CA LEU A 147 6.91 -12.25 42.27
C LEU A 147 7.56 -11.10 43.08
N ASP A 148 7.22 -9.84 42.81
CA ASP A 148 7.71 -8.67 43.57
C ASP A 148 6.87 -8.31 44.81
N GLY A 149 5.91 -9.16 45.21
CA GLY A 149 4.93 -8.84 46.26
C GLY A 149 5.04 -9.61 47.59
N SER A 150 5.96 -10.57 47.74
CA SER A 150 6.02 -11.37 48.96
C SER A 150 7.44 -11.76 49.36
N GLU A 151 8.18 -10.83 49.98
CA GLU A 151 9.13 -11.23 51.01
C GLU A 151 8.33 -11.51 52.31
N PRO A 152 8.30 -12.74 52.84
CA PRO A 152 7.89 -12.95 54.22
C PRO A 152 8.98 -12.37 55.13
N GLN A 153 8.79 -11.15 55.63
CA GLN A 153 9.55 -10.67 56.78
C GLN A 153 9.32 -11.64 57.94
N THR A 154 10.35 -12.42 58.25
CA THR A 154 10.38 -13.30 59.41
C THR A 154 10.59 -12.39 60.63
N PRO A 155 9.67 -12.33 61.61
CA PRO A 155 9.88 -11.51 62.79
C PRO A 155 11.02 -12.10 63.63
N ALA A 156 11.97 -11.26 64.00
CA ALA A 156 13.04 -11.56 64.96
C ALA A 156 12.58 -11.28 66.40
#